data_AF-A0A7S4RD08-F1
#
_entry.id   AF-A0A7S4RD08-F1
#
_cell.length_a   1.000
_cell.length_b   1.000
_cell.length_c   1.000
_cell.angle_alpha   90.00
_cell.angle_beta   90.00
_cell.angle_gamma   90.00
#
_symmetry.space_group_name_H-M   'P 1'
#
loop_
_entity.id
_entity.type
_entity.pdbx_description
1 polymer ?
#
loop_
_entity_poly.entity_id
_entity_poly.type
_entity_poly.pdbx_seq_one_letter_code
_entity_poly.pdbx_strand_id
1 'polypeptide(L)'
;MASTGEAPDKQTDKKADDGDAGKSDGLSDEKPSQVNYNTPRDTVMMVVQRDGSQIGYASVELRNDKDLAMQAVQQDGHALQYLSEQLKDNKDVVLAAVQQDGHALVFASNTLRANKAVVITAVQQDGHSLVFASPELKSDRDVVRAAVQQDGMALGYAAEALKRDRELVLEAVGSTGHALLFADEQFRSDKEVVIEAVQSNWQALGYAPPEFRKDKEVIKAAVRTNRQALACISEDLRNDPELFLEALQEDGHAVVYLKSSLRANKEVVMEAVKQDGHAVSYASDELKKDTDIALEAVAEDGLTLGLMSPEVRANKSVVLKAIERNVKALQNATEELKKDPDILESAGASERSALLAAVKVDGYALRSASKKMRADREIILAAVRQNGKVLVFAPEHLRKDREVVMAAVKQNGKALVFAHESLKNDKEVVMEAVAEGGHVALWHAADELQKDKEVLLACKA
;
A
#
# COMPACT_ATOMS: atom_id res chain seq x y z
N MET A 1 -41.56 -34.49 -34.57
CA MET A 1 -42.65 -34.71 -35.55
C MET A 1 -43.10 -33.33 -35.97
N ALA A 2 -42.51 -32.80 -37.03
CA ALA A 2 -43.07 -32.81 -38.38
C ALA A 2 -44.36 -31.96 -38.41
N SER A 3 -44.32 -30.76 -38.99
CA SER A 3 -44.76 -30.50 -40.38
C SER A 3 -45.79 -29.37 -40.22
N THR A 4 -45.95 -28.30 -41.00
CA THR A 4 -45.52 -27.79 -42.30
C THR A 4 -46.16 -26.38 -42.32
N GLY A 5 -45.51 -25.29 -42.75
CA GLY A 5 -45.26 -24.99 -44.15
C GLY A 5 -46.53 -24.45 -44.81
N GLU A 6 -46.59 -23.12 -45.04
CA GLU A 6 -47.02 -22.43 -46.28
C GLU A 6 -47.57 -21.01 -46.02
N ALA A 7 -46.88 -20.01 -46.59
CA ALA A 7 -47.45 -18.73 -47.03
C ALA A 7 -47.88 -18.92 -48.52
N PRO A 8 -48.69 -18.05 -49.17
CA PRO A 8 -48.45 -16.62 -49.42
C PRO A 8 -49.78 -15.82 -49.35
N ASP A 9 -49.97 -14.54 -49.71
CA ASP A 9 -49.40 -13.73 -50.77
C ASP A 9 -49.80 -12.24 -50.54
N LYS A 10 -49.02 -11.36 -51.17
CA LYS A 10 -49.12 -9.90 -51.14
C LYS A 10 -50.22 -9.37 -52.06
N GLN A 11 -50.44 -8.05 -51.92
CA GLN A 11 -50.93 -7.03 -52.88
C GLN A 11 -52.26 -6.44 -52.46
N THR A 12 -52.36 -5.18 -52.06
CA THR A 12 -52.21 -3.90 -52.81
C THR A 12 -52.95 -2.88 -51.91
N ASP A 13 -52.86 -1.55 -51.92
CA ASP A 13 -52.31 -0.53 -52.80
C ASP A 13 -52.53 0.82 -52.07
N LYS A 14 -51.78 1.84 -52.49
CA LYS A 14 -52.13 3.30 -52.50
C LYS A 14 -52.24 4.04 -51.14
N LYS A 15 -51.40 5.05 -50.85
CA LYS A 15 -51.22 6.43 -51.41
C LYS A 15 -52.24 7.45 -50.91
N ALA A 16 -51.69 8.63 -50.57
CA ALA A 16 -52.28 9.90 -50.11
C ALA A 16 -52.65 9.87 -48.61
N ASP A 17 -52.36 10.85 -47.76
CA ASP A 17 -52.24 12.31 -47.90
C ASP A 17 -51.51 12.77 -46.63
N ASP A 18 -50.52 13.65 -46.66
CA ASP A 18 -50.60 15.12 -46.64
C ASP A 18 -49.88 15.60 -45.38
N GLY A 19 -49.27 16.77 -45.45
CA GLY A 19 -48.82 17.48 -44.25
C GLY A 19 -47.44 18.09 -44.36
N ASP A 20 -47.29 19.00 -45.31
CA ASP A 20 -46.30 20.07 -45.28
C ASP A 20 -46.26 20.75 -43.89
N ALA A 21 -45.08 20.74 -43.27
CA ALA A 21 -44.73 21.72 -42.26
C ALA A 21 -43.20 21.83 -42.15
N GLY A 22 -42.67 22.91 -42.72
CA GLY A 22 -41.63 23.66 -42.04
C GLY A 22 -40.21 23.37 -42.47
N LYS A 23 -39.69 24.28 -43.29
CA LYS A 23 -38.27 24.68 -43.22
C LYS A 23 -37.87 24.86 -41.75
N SER A 24 -36.95 24.03 -41.29
CA SER A 24 -36.07 24.39 -40.19
C SER A 24 -34.64 24.27 -40.71
N ASP A 25 -34.02 25.44 -40.87
CA ASP A 25 -32.58 25.57 -40.72
C ASP A 25 -32.23 25.00 -39.34
N GLY A 26 -31.65 23.81 -39.34
CA GLY A 26 -31.26 23.08 -38.15
C GLY A 26 -29.99 22.32 -38.48
N LEU A 27 -28.86 23.02 -38.38
CA LEU A 27 -27.57 22.38 -38.12
C LEU A 27 -27.78 21.42 -36.95
N SER A 28 -27.86 20.13 -37.23
CA SER A 28 -27.90 19.11 -36.18
C SER A 28 -26.54 19.15 -35.47
N ASP A 29 -26.52 19.67 -34.25
CA ASP A 29 -25.42 19.68 -33.28
C ASP A 29 -24.98 18.27 -32.82
N GLU A 30 -25.21 17.24 -33.64
CA GLU A 30 -24.61 15.93 -33.45
C GLU A 30 -23.29 15.88 -34.21
N LYS A 31 -22.20 16.25 -33.53
CA LYS A 31 -20.84 16.01 -34.03
C LYS A 31 -20.73 14.52 -34.40
N PRO A 32 -20.48 14.16 -35.67
CA PRO A 32 -20.45 12.77 -36.08
C PRO A 32 -19.39 12.03 -35.26
N SER A 33 -19.79 10.90 -34.67
CA SER A 33 -18.94 10.11 -33.79
C SER A 33 -18.04 9.13 -34.54
N GLN A 34 -18.26 8.93 -35.84
CA GLN A 34 -17.57 7.93 -36.64
C GLN A 34 -17.26 8.45 -38.05
N VAL A 35 -16.07 8.14 -38.55
CA VAL A 35 -15.64 8.45 -39.92
C VAL A 35 -16.07 7.32 -40.87
N ASN A 36 -16.42 7.68 -42.10
CA ASN A 36 -16.58 6.74 -43.21
C ASN A 36 -15.88 7.25 -44.49
N TYR A 37 -15.88 6.43 -45.54
CA TYR A 37 -15.16 6.71 -46.79
C TYR A 37 -15.53 8.03 -47.47
N ASN A 38 -16.77 8.50 -47.30
CA ASN A 38 -17.27 9.73 -47.94
C ASN A 38 -17.25 10.95 -46.99
N THR A 39 -16.66 10.82 -45.81
CA THR A 39 -16.67 11.88 -44.80
C THR A 39 -15.77 13.03 -45.25
N PRO A 40 -16.26 14.30 -45.23
CA PRO A 40 -15.44 15.45 -45.62
C PRO A 40 -14.21 15.61 -44.73
N ARG A 41 -13.12 16.12 -45.31
CA ARG A 41 -11.82 16.30 -44.64
C ARG A 41 -11.92 16.98 -43.27
N ASP A 42 -12.65 18.10 -43.18
CA ASP A 42 -12.77 18.88 -41.94
C ASP A 42 -13.50 18.10 -40.84
N THR A 43 -14.47 17.29 -41.22
CA THR A 43 -15.17 16.38 -40.31
C THR A 43 -14.23 15.26 -39.85
N VAL A 44 -13.44 14.67 -40.76
CA VAL A 44 -12.40 13.69 -40.39
C VAL A 44 -11.41 14.30 -39.41
N MET A 45 -10.94 15.53 -39.65
CA MET A 45 -10.03 16.25 -38.76
C MET A 45 -10.61 16.39 -37.34
N MET A 46 -11.85 16.83 -37.21
CA MET A 46 -12.51 16.98 -35.90
C MET A 46 -12.64 15.65 -35.15
N VAL A 47 -12.89 14.56 -35.85
CA VAL A 47 -13.04 13.23 -35.25
C VAL A 47 -11.70 12.63 -34.86
N VAL A 48 -10.69 12.72 -35.75
CA VAL A 48 -9.32 12.24 -35.54
C VAL A 48 -8.65 12.93 -34.34
N GLN A 49 -8.95 14.21 -34.10
CA GLN A 49 -8.48 14.93 -32.90
C GLN A 49 -9.00 14.33 -31.58
N ARG A 50 -10.10 13.58 -31.61
CA ARG A 50 -10.70 12.94 -30.43
C ARG A 50 -10.35 11.46 -30.35
N ASP A 51 -10.25 10.80 -31.51
CA ASP A 51 -9.91 9.38 -31.67
C ASP A 51 -9.13 9.19 -32.99
N GLY A 52 -7.82 9.04 -32.87
CA GLY A 52 -6.87 8.93 -33.98
C GLY A 52 -7.09 7.68 -34.83
N SER A 53 -7.65 6.61 -34.25
CA SER A 53 -7.94 5.36 -34.97
C SER A 53 -8.98 5.55 -36.09
N GLN A 54 -9.81 6.60 -36.00
CA GLN A 54 -10.85 6.90 -36.98
C GLN A 54 -10.29 7.23 -38.36
N ILE A 55 -9.01 7.59 -38.47
CA ILE A 55 -8.35 7.79 -39.77
C ILE A 55 -8.39 6.52 -40.62
N GLY A 56 -8.49 5.34 -40.02
CA GLY A 56 -8.61 4.06 -40.72
C GLY A 56 -9.86 3.91 -41.59
N TYR A 57 -10.93 4.65 -41.26
CA TYR A 57 -12.18 4.63 -42.03
C TYR A 57 -12.25 5.72 -43.10
N ALA A 58 -11.27 6.62 -43.14
CA ALA A 58 -11.21 7.70 -44.12
C ALA A 58 -10.85 7.19 -45.53
N SER A 59 -11.12 8.02 -46.54
CA SER A 59 -10.75 7.72 -47.92
C SER A 59 -9.23 7.55 -48.07
N VAL A 60 -8.80 6.87 -49.13
CA VAL A 60 -7.36 6.60 -49.37
C VAL A 60 -6.57 7.90 -49.51
N GLU A 61 -7.17 8.92 -50.12
CA GLU A 61 -6.58 10.25 -50.28
C GLU A 61 -6.34 10.92 -48.92
N LEU A 62 -7.31 10.82 -48.00
CA LEU A 62 -7.20 11.38 -46.65
C LEU A 62 -6.24 10.61 -45.75
N ARG A 63 -6.08 9.29 -45.95
CA ARG A 63 -5.04 8.48 -45.28
C ARG A 63 -3.62 8.76 -45.80
N ASN A 64 -3.49 9.56 -46.86
CA ASN A 64 -2.23 10.08 -47.37
C ASN A 64 -2.05 11.60 -47.10
N ASP A 65 -3.00 12.24 -46.41
CA ASP A 65 -2.89 13.64 -45.99
C ASP A 65 -1.98 13.73 -44.75
N LYS A 66 -0.85 14.44 -44.89
CA LYS A 66 0.16 14.55 -43.83
C LYS A 66 -0.39 15.25 -42.59
N ASP A 67 -1.24 16.26 -42.72
CA ASP A 67 -1.73 17.03 -41.56
C ASP A 67 -2.71 16.19 -40.75
N LEU A 68 -3.64 15.49 -41.43
CA LEU A 68 -4.54 14.53 -40.77
C LEU A 68 -3.76 13.39 -40.11
N ALA A 69 -2.76 12.87 -40.80
CA ALA A 69 -1.88 11.83 -40.26
C ALA A 69 -1.16 12.29 -39.00
N MET A 70 -0.58 13.50 -39.00
CA MET A 70 0.09 14.07 -37.83
C MET A 70 -0.86 14.18 -36.63
N GLN A 71 -2.09 14.64 -36.85
CA GLN A 71 -3.10 14.72 -35.78
C GLN A 71 -3.51 13.34 -35.28
N ALA A 72 -3.66 12.36 -36.18
CA ALA A 72 -4.01 10.99 -35.81
C ALA A 72 -2.93 10.33 -34.96
N VAL A 73 -1.67 10.37 -35.40
CA VAL A 73 -0.56 9.71 -34.69
C VAL A 73 -0.18 10.40 -33.38
N GLN A 74 -0.43 11.71 -33.25
CA GLN A 74 -0.27 12.43 -31.99
C GLN A 74 -1.34 12.07 -30.96
N GLN A 75 -2.52 11.67 -31.41
CA GLN A 75 -3.59 11.21 -30.52
C GLN A 75 -3.39 9.72 -30.17
N ASP A 76 -3.11 8.88 -31.18
CA ASP A 76 -2.89 7.44 -31.08
C ASP A 76 -1.77 7.01 -32.04
N GLY A 77 -0.60 6.66 -31.51
CA GLY A 77 0.57 6.25 -32.30
C GLY A 77 0.28 5.03 -33.19
N HIS A 78 -0.64 4.15 -32.78
CA HIS A 78 -1.05 2.99 -33.59
C HIS A 78 -1.85 3.37 -34.83
N ALA A 79 -2.35 4.61 -34.93
CA ALA A 79 -3.00 5.11 -36.14
C ALA A 79 -2.10 5.07 -37.38
N LEU A 80 -0.76 5.02 -37.19
CA LEU A 80 0.23 4.84 -38.26
C LEU A 80 -0.07 3.62 -39.15
N GLN A 81 -0.64 2.55 -38.59
CA GLN A 81 -0.96 1.33 -39.34
C GLN A 81 -1.91 1.55 -40.53
N TYR A 82 -2.78 2.55 -40.42
CA TYR A 82 -3.83 2.84 -41.38
C TYR A 82 -3.38 3.77 -42.52
N LEU A 83 -2.28 4.48 -42.32
CA LEU A 83 -1.76 5.47 -43.26
C LEU A 83 -1.20 4.83 -44.53
N SER A 84 -0.99 5.66 -45.54
CA SER A 84 -0.34 5.24 -46.77
C SER A 84 1.11 4.80 -46.53
N GLU A 85 1.64 3.95 -47.42
CA GLU A 85 3.04 3.52 -47.35
C GLU A 85 4.02 4.70 -47.46
N GLN A 86 3.65 5.75 -48.18
CA GLN A 86 4.44 6.99 -48.26
C GLN A 86 4.55 7.68 -46.89
N LEU A 87 3.48 7.69 -46.09
CA LEU A 87 3.50 8.29 -44.75
C LEU A 87 4.12 7.37 -43.70
N LYS A 88 4.03 6.05 -43.86
CA LYS A 88 4.78 5.08 -43.05
C LYS A 88 6.29 5.13 -43.30
N ASP A 89 6.73 5.68 -44.43
CA ASP A 89 8.13 6.00 -44.73
C ASP A 89 8.46 7.48 -44.49
N ASN A 90 7.51 8.27 -43.98
CA ASN A 90 7.74 9.67 -43.65
C ASN A 90 8.31 9.80 -42.22
N LYS A 91 9.56 10.25 -42.12
CA LYS A 91 10.28 10.36 -40.86
C LYS A 91 9.54 11.21 -39.81
N ASP A 92 8.92 12.32 -40.18
CA ASP A 92 8.27 13.22 -39.21
C ASP A 92 7.02 12.57 -38.61
N VAL A 93 6.21 11.93 -39.46
CA VAL A 93 4.97 11.24 -39.04
C VAL A 93 5.32 10.05 -38.15
N VAL A 94 6.32 9.25 -38.54
CA VAL A 94 6.77 8.12 -37.73
C VAL A 94 7.38 8.58 -36.41
N LEU A 95 8.18 9.65 -36.41
CA LEU A 95 8.72 10.21 -35.16
C LEU A 95 7.60 10.66 -34.21
N ALA A 96 6.57 11.33 -34.72
CA ALA A 96 5.42 11.72 -33.92
C ALA A 96 4.67 10.49 -33.35
N ALA A 97 4.50 9.44 -34.17
CA ALA A 97 3.86 8.19 -33.74
C ALA A 97 4.65 7.49 -32.62
N VAL A 98 5.97 7.31 -32.80
CA VAL A 98 6.81 6.60 -31.82
C VAL A 98 7.09 7.41 -30.55
N GLN A 99 6.98 8.74 -30.61
CA GLN A 99 7.02 9.59 -29.43
C GLN A 99 5.75 9.46 -28.58
N GLN A 100 4.61 9.21 -29.23
CA GLN A 100 3.35 8.96 -28.55
C GLN A 100 3.33 7.53 -27.96
N ASP A 101 3.70 6.53 -28.77
CA ASP A 101 3.80 5.12 -28.37
C ASP A 101 4.91 4.43 -29.16
N GLY A 102 5.98 4.00 -28.47
CA GLY A 102 7.16 3.38 -29.07
C GLY A 102 6.84 2.13 -29.89
N HIS A 103 5.78 1.38 -29.52
CA HIS A 103 5.35 0.20 -30.26
C HIS A 103 4.85 0.52 -31.68
N ALA A 104 4.47 1.79 -31.96
CA ALA A 104 4.10 2.24 -33.30
C ALA A 104 5.20 1.99 -34.35
N LEU A 105 6.46 1.81 -33.92
CA LEU A 105 7.59 1.47 -34.79
C LEU A 105 7.32 0.23 -35.67
N VAL A 106 6.47 -0.70 -35.22
CA VAL A 106 6.08 -1.89 -35.99
C VAL A 106 5.44 -1.56 -37.34
N PHE A 107 4.75 -0.42 -37.43
CA PHE A 107 4.04 0.02 -38.64
C PHE A 107 4.88 0.90 -39.56
N ALA A 108 6.06 1.33 -39.12
CA ALA A 108 6.97 2.09 -39.94
C ALA A 108 7.57 1.25 -41.07
N SER A 109 8.02 1.91 -42.13
CA SER A 109 8.73 1.26 -43.23
C SER A 109 9.99 0.54 -42.75
N ASN A 110 10.46 -0.46 -43.50
CA ASN A 110 11.74 -1.12 -43.22
C ASN A 110 12.91 -0.13 -43.17
N THR A 111 12.88 0.91 -44.00
CA THR A 111 13.87 1.99 -44.02
C THR A 111 13.93 2.73 -42.68
N LEU A 112 12.76 3.08 -42.11
CA LEU A 112 12.70 3.80 -40.85
C LEU A 112 12.91 2.90 -39.63
N ARG A 113 12.57 1.62 -39.72
CA ARG A 113 12.98 0.59 -38.73
C ARG A 113 14.48 0.32 -38.72
N ALA A 114 15.20 0.71 -39.79
CA ALA A 114 16.66 0.74 -39.87
C ALA A 114 17.27 2.13 -39.60
N ASN A 115 16.44 3.13 -39.27
CA ASN A 115 16.91 4.48 -38.98
C ASN A 115 17.23 4.64 -37.49
N LYS A 116 18.52 4.80 -37.16
CA LYS A 116 19.01 4.90 -35.77
C LYS A 116 18.27 5.96 -34.95
N ALA A 117 17.98 7.14 -35.51
CA ALA A 117 17.31 8.21 -34.76
C ALA A 117 15.84 7.89 -34.43
N VAL A 118 15.12 7.29 -35.38
CA VAL A 118 13.72 6.86 -35.16
C VAL A 118 13.67 5.75 -34.13
N VAL A 119 14.55 4.75 -34.25
CA VAL A 119 14.59 3.63 -33.31
C VAL A 119 15.01 4.08 -31.91
N ILE A 120 16.03 4.95 -31.77
CA ILE A 120 16.39 5.52 -30.46
C ILE A 120 15.19 6.24 -29.82
N THR A 121 14.45 7.02 -30.60
CA THR A 121 13.25 7.71 -30.08
C THR A 121 12.20 6.71 -29.60
N ALA A 122 11.95 5.64 -30.36
CA ALA A 122 11.01 4.60 -29.98
C ALA A 122 11.43 3.84 -28.71
N VAL A 123 12.70 3.44 -28.60
CA VAL A 123 13.19 2.68 -27.44
C VAL A 123 13.34 3.53 -26.18
N GLN A 124 13.53 4.84 -26.32
CA GLN A 124 13.51 5.77 -25.18
C GLN A 124 12.10 5.98 -24.64
N GLN A 125 11.07 5.82 -25.49
CA GLN A 125 9.68 5.84 -25.06
C GLN A 125 9.32 4.49 -24.40
N ASP A 126 9.63 3.37 -25.08
CA ASP A 126 9.42 2.00 -24.59
C ASP A 126 10.54 1.08 -25.08
N GLY A 127 11.38 0.59 -24.15
CA GLY A 127 12.55 -0.23 -24.43
C GLY A 127 12.23 -1.52 -25.19
N HIS A 128 11.01 -2.06 -25.05
CA HIS A 128 10.57 -3.25 -25.79
C HIS A 128 10.39 -2.99 -27.29
N SER A 129 10.28 -1.73 -27.71
CA SER A 129 10.21 -1.34 -29.12
C SER A 129 11.44 -1.79 -29.93
N LEU A 130 12.55 -2.12 -29.26
CA LEU A 130 13.74 -2.71 -29.87
C LEU A 130 13.42 -3.97 -30.69
N VAL A 131 12.37 -4.72 -30.32
CA VAL A 131 11.91 -5.90 -31.07
C VAL A 131 11.58 -5.57 -32.54
N PHE A 132 11.16 -4.34 -32.83
CA PHE A 132 10.82 -3.89 -34.17
C PHE A 132 12.01 -3.30 -34.93
N ALA A 133 13.15 -3.04 -34.31
CA ALA A 133 14.32 -2.53 -35.02
C ALA A 133 14.85 -3.54 -36.07
N SER A 134 15.55 -3.03 -37.09
CA SER A 134 16.31 -3.84 -38.03
C SER A 134 17.37 -4.70 -37.32
N PRO A 135 17.77 -5.87 -37.84
CA PRO A 135 18.83 -6.70 -37.25
C PRO A 135 20.15 -5.96 -37.00
N GLU A 136 20.51 -5.01 -37.87
CA GLU A 136 21.71 -4.18 -37.76
C GLU A 136 21.66 -3.31 -36.51
N LEU A 137 20.51 -2.65 -36.26
CA LEU A 137 20.32 -1.80 -35.07
C LEU A 137 20.12 -2.61 -33.77
N LYS A 138 19.62 -3.85 -33.86
CA LYS A 138 19.65 -4.79 -32.71
C LYS A 138 21.07 -5.22 -32.33
N SER A 139 22.04 -4.97 -33.21
CA SER A 139 23.48 -5.20 -32.98
C SER A 139 24.24 -3.88 -32.71
N ASP A 140 23.57 -2.73 -32.78
CA ASP A 140 24.16 -1.42 -32.46
C ASP A 140 24.11 -1.20 -30.95
N ARG A 141 25.30 -1.11 -30.34
CA ARG A 141 25.48 -0.99 -28.90
C ARG A 141 24.75 0.22 -28.31
N ASP A 142 24.74 1.37 -28.98
CA ASP A 142 24.11 2.58 -28.45
C ASP A 142 22.59 2.46 -28.44
N VAL A 143 22.02 1.85 -29.50
CA VAL A 143 20.57 1.64 -29.61
C VAL A 143 20.10 0.66 -28.54
N VAL A 144 20.79 -0.47 -28.39
CA VAL A 144 20.43 -1.47 -27.38
C VAL A 144 20.63 -0.92 -25.97
N ARG A 145 21.71 -0.17 -25.72
CA ARG A 145 21.92 0.47 -24.43
C ARG A 145 20.81 1.46 -24.08
N ALA A 146 20.37 2.28 -25.05
CA ALA A 146 19.23 3.19 -24.84
C ALA A 146 17.95 2.43 -24.47
N ALA A 147 17.71 1.27 -25.08
CA ALA A 147 16.58 0.40 -24.75
C ALA A 147 16.72 -0.23 -23.35
N VAL A 148 17.90 -0.74 -23.02
CA VAL A 148 18.22 -1.35 -21.72
C VAL A 148 18.12 -0.35 -20.57
N GLN A 149 18.52 0.90 -20.79
CA GLN A 149 18.39 1.98 -19.80
C GLN A 149 16.93 2.38 -19.55
N GLN A 150 16.04 2.13 -20.52
CA GLN A 150 14.61 2.35 -20.35
C GLN A 150 13.98 1.14 -19.62
N ASP A 151 14.27 -0.09 -20.06
CA ASP A 151 13.92 -1.33 -19.37
C ASP A 151 14.98 -2.41 -19.65
N GLY A 152 15.60 -2.94 -18.59
CA GLY A 152 16.61 -3.99 -18.67
C GLY A 152 16.15 -5.25 -19.41
N MET A 153 14.85 -5.54 -19.47
CA MET A 153 14.29 -6.66 -20.23
C MET A 153 14.49 -6.52 -21.74
N ALA A 154 14.75 -5.31 -22.25
CA ALA A 154 15.06 -5.05 -23.65
C ALA A 154 16.30 -5.80 -24.14
N LEU A 155 17.20 -6.23 -23.24
CA LEU A 155 18.34 -7.10 -23.57
C LEU A 155 17.90 -8.37 -24.32
N GLY A 156 16.68 -8.88 -24.06
CA GLY A 156 16.13 -10.04 -24.77
C GLY A 156 16.01 -9.87 -26.28
N TYR A 157 15.85 -8.63 -26.75
CA TYR A 157 15.72 -8.29 -28.18
C TYR A 157 17.05 -7.95 -28.86
N ALA A 158 18.13 -7.81 -28.09
CA ALA A 158 19.47 -7.55 -28.60
C ALA A 158 20.02 -8.76 -29.39
N ALA A 159 20.97 -8.50 -30.28
CA ALA A 159 21.73 -9.56 -30.92
C ALA A 159 22.60 -10.33 -29.92
N GLU A 160 22.84 -11.62 -30.18
CA GLU A 160 23.60 -12.52 -29.30
C GLU A 160 25.00 -11.99 -28.93
N ALA A 161 25.64 -11.24 -29.84
CA ALA A 161 26.94 -10.62 -29.57
C ALA A 161 26.87 -9.59 -28.42
N LEU A 162 25.76 -8.85 -28.28
CA LEU A 162 25.57 -7.87 -27.21
C LEU A 162 25.10 -8.48 -25.90
N LYS A 163 24.44 -9.65 -25.93
CA LYS A 163 24.17 -10.45 -24.73
C LYS A 163 25.45 -11.00 -24.07
N ARG A 164 26.58 -10.90 -24.78
CA ARG A 164 27.95 -11.21 -24.31
C ARG A 164 28.76 -9.97 -23.93
N ASP A 165 28.21 -8.76 -24.03
CA ASP A 165 28.84 -7.54 -23.52
C ASP A 165 28.58 -7.45 -22.01
N ARG A 166 29.64 -7.61 -21.20
CA ARG A 166 29.55 -7.60 -19.74
C ARG A 166 28.95 -6.29 -19.21
N GLU A 167 29.37 -5.14 -19.75
CA GLU A 167 28.92 -3.84 -19.25
C GLU A 167 27.42 -3.67 -19.50
N LEU A 168 26.97 -4.03 -20.70
CA LEU A 168 25.56 -3.96 -21.07
C LEU A 168 24.70 -4.93 -20.25
N VAL A 169 25.20 -6.14 -20.00
CA VAL A 169 24.51 -7.12 -19.14
C VAL A 169 24.39 -6.61 -17.71
N LEU A 170 25.46 -6.03 -17.14
CA LEU A 170 25.44 -5.43 -15.80
C LEU A 170 24.43 -4.27 -15.71
N GLU A 171 24.41 -3.38 -16.72
CA GLU A 171 23.40 -2.31 -16.80
C GLU A 171 21.97 -2.89 -16.83
N ALA A 172 21.74 -3.96 -17.61
CA ALA A 172 20.43 -4.60 -17.73
C ALA A 172 19.97 -5.26 -16.42
N VAL A 173 20.84 -6.05 -15.78
CA VAL A 173 20.48 -6.75 -14.53
C VAL A 173 20.36 -5.81 -13.34
N GLY A 174 21.13 -4.72 -13.32
CA GLY A 174 21.00 -3.66 -12.31
C GLY A 174 19.66 -2.95 -12.43
N SER A 175 19.23 -2.61 -13.66
CA SER A 175 17.91 -2.04 -13.91
C SER A 175 16.78 -3.01 -13.56
N THR A 176 16.83 -4.24 -14.06
CA THR A 176 15.80 -5.26 -13.87
C THR A 176 16.45 -6.62 -13.68
N GLY A 177 16.49 -7.15 -12.44
CA GLY A 177 17.13 -8.45 -12.16
C GLY A 177 16.66 -9.63 -13.03
N HIS A 178 15.43 -9.61 -13.55
CA HIS A 178 14.91 -10.62 -14.49
C HIS A 178 15.65 -10.65 -15.84
N ALA A 179 16.36 -9.57 -16.21
CA ALA A 179 17.16 -9.50 -17.43
C ALA A 179 18.28 -10.55 -17.47
N LEU A 180 18.66 -11.12 -16.31
CA LEU A 180 19.60 -12.23 -16.23
C LEU A 180 19.19 -13.43 -17.10
N LEU A 181 17.88 -13.66 -17.31
CA LEU A 181 17.37 -14.69 -18.21
C LEU A 181 17.92 -14.58 -19.64
N PHE A 182 18.13 -13.34 -20.11
CA PHE A 182 18.53 -13.05 -21.49
C PHE A 182 20.04 -12.91 -21.66
N ALA A 183 20.80 -12.85 -20.58
CA ALA A 183 22.26 -12.82 -20.64
C ALA A 183 22.81 -14.16 -21.19
N ASP A 184 23.97 -14.10 -21.85
CA ASP A 184 24.67 -15.31 -22.26
C ASP A 184 24.94 -16.21 -21.04
N GLU A 185 24.99 -17.53 -21.28
CA GLU A 185 25.18 -18.53 -20.22
C GLU A 185 26.42 -18.26 -19.37
N GLN A 186 27.50 -17.72 -19.95
CA GLN A 186 28.71 -17.38 -19.20
C GLN A 186 28.43 -16.36 -18.07
N PHE A 187 27.48 -15.44 -18.25
CA PHE A 187 27.13 -14.43 -17.26
C PHE A 187 26.01 -14.87 -16.31
N ARG A 188 25.14 -15.78 -16.75
CA ARG A 188 24.24 -16.49 -15.82
C ARG A 188 25.03 -17.33 -14.83
N SER A 189 26.21 -17.78 -15.23
CA SER A 189 27.19 -18.50 -14.40
C SER A 189 28.25 -17.60 -13.74
N ASP A 190 28.17 -16.28 -13.92
CA ASP A 190 29.10 -15.32 -13.32
C ASP A 190 28.57 -14.83 -11.98
N LYS A 191 29.33 -15.07 -10.92
CA LYS A 191 28.91 -14.77 -9.56
C LYS A 191 28.61 -13.28 -9.34
N GLU A 192 29.42 -12.38 -9.89
CA GLU A 192 29.24 -10.93 -9.70
C GLU A 192 27.96 -10.46 -10.39
N VAL A 193 27.72 -10.93 -11.63
CA VAL A 193 26.50 -10.59 -12.39
C VAL A 193 25.26 -11.15 -11.69
N VAL A 194 25.33 -12.39 -11.18
CA VAL A 194 24.23 -13.00 -10.43
C VAL A 194 23.95 -12.22 -9.14
N ILE A 195 24.97 -11.78 -8.40
CA ILE A 195 24.79 -10.95 -7.20
C ILE A 195 24.09 -9.65 -7.55
N GLU A 196 24.54 -8.93 -8.59
CA GLU A 196 23.91 -7.68 -9.04
C GLU A 196 22.43 -7.90 -9.41
N ALA A 197 22.14 -8.95 -10.19
CA ALA A 197 20.77 -9.29 -10.58
C ALA A 197 19.87 -9.61 -9.38
N VAL A 198 20.40 -10.34 -8.40
CA VAL A 198 19.69 -10.75 -7.19
C VAL A 198 19.47 -9.58 -6.23
N GLN A 199 20.39 -8.61 -6.19
CA GLN A 199 20.23 -7.36 -5.44
C GLN A 199 19.14 -6.46 -6.04
N SER A 200 19.03 -6.43 -7.38
CA SER A 200 17.93 -5.75 -8.07
C SER A 200 16.59 -6.47 -7.86
N ASN A 201 16.57 -7.80 -8.01
CA ASN A 201 15.40 -8.62 -7.74
C ASN A 201 15.81 -10.05 -7.34
N TRP A 202 15.48 -10.45 -6.10
CA TRP A 202 15.82 -11.77 -5.57
C TRP A 202 15.35 -12.96 -6.43
N GLN A 203 14.25 -12.80 -7.19
CA GLN A 203 13.72 -13.83 -8.08
C GLN A 203 14.65 -14.14 -9.25
N ALA A 204 15.62 -13.26 -9.55
CA ALA A 204 16.67 -13.49 -10.53
C ALA A 204 17.50 -14.75 -10.23
N LEU A 205 17.58 -15.17 -8.96
CA LEU A 205 18.19 -16.43 -8.55
C LEU A 205 17.56 -17.66 -9.24
N GLY A 206 16.31 -17.54 -9.70
CA GLY A 206 15.63 -18.56 -10.49
C GLY A 206 16.24 -18.80 -11.87
N TYR A 207 16.92 -17.80 -12.44
CA TYR A 207 17.57 -17.86 -13.76
C TYR A 207 19.05 -18.23 -13.69
N ALA A 208 19.65 -18.13 -12.50
CA ALA A 208 21.01 -18.60 -12.25
C ALA A 208 21.04 -20.13 -12.12
N PRO A 209 22.17 -20.78 -12.47
CA PRO A 209 22.39 -22.19 -12.24
C PRO A 209 22.13 -22.62 -10.78
N PRO A 210 21.61 -23.85 -10.54
CA PRO A 210 21.28 -24.31 -9.20
C PRO A 210 22.44 -24.32 -8.20
N GLU A 211 23.70 -24.34 -8.65
CA GLU A 211 24.87 -24.20 -7.76
C GLU A 211 24.85 -22.91 -6.94
N PHE A 212 24.27 -21.81 -7.45
CA PHE A 212 24.17 -20.56 -6.69
C PHE A 212 23.15 -20.62 -5.54
N ARG A 213 22.25 -21.61 -5.53
CA ARG A 213 21.39 -21.92 -4.38
C ARG A 213 22.15 -22.61 -3.25
N LYS A 214 23.45 -22.85 -3.44
CA LYS A 214 24.42 -23.32 -2.44
C LYS A 214 25.53 -22.29 -2.17
N ASP A 215 25.58 -21.18 -2.89
CA ASP A 215 26.58 -20.14 -2.66
C ASP A 215 26.12 -19.18 -1.57
N LYS A 216 26.86 -19.14 -0.45
CA LYS A 216 26.48 -18.33 0.71
C LYS A 216 26.42 -16.84 0.40
N GLU A 217 27.28 -16.30 -0.47
CA GLU A 217 27.31 -14.87 -0.76
C GLU A 217 26.13 -14.46 -1.64
N VAL A 218 25.81 -15.26 -2.66
CA VAL A 218 24.62 -15.01 -3.50
C VAL A 218 23.34 -15.08 -2.68
N ILE A 219 23.23 -16.08 -1.79
CA ILE A 219 22.06 -16.23 -0.95
C ILE A 219 21.95 -15.06 0.04
N LYS A 220 23.05 -14.64 0.66
CA LYS A 220 23.04 -13.46 1.54
C LYS A 220 22.56 -12.22 0.79
N ALA A 221 23.01 -12.00 -0.44
CA ALA A 221 22.52 -10.90 -1.28
C ALA A 221 21.00 -11.02 -1.55
N ALA A 222 20.51 -12.23 -1.84
CA ALA A 222 19.08 -12.47 -2.08
C ALA A 222 18.22 -12.19 -0.84
N VAL A 223 18.68 -12.67 0.32
CA VAL A 223 17.97 -12.55 1.60
C VAL A 223 17.89 -11.10 2.06
N ARG A 224 18.95 -10.31 1.87
CA ARG A 224 18.94 -8.86 2.14
C ARG A 224 17.91 -8.11 1.32
N THR A 225 17.63 -8.59 0.11
CA THR A 225 16.65 -7.97 -0.80
C THR A 225 15.23 -8.41 -0.45
N ASN A 226 15.02 -9.70 -0.16
CA ASN A 226 13.72 -10.22 0.26
C ASN A 226 13.86 -11.56 1.00
N ARG A 227 13.25 -11.67 2.18
CA ARG A 227 13.22 -12.90 2.98
C ARG A 227 12.67 -14.12 2.25
N GLN A 228 11.77 -13.94 1.27
CA GLN A 228 11.20 -15.05 0.49
C GLN A 228 12.27 -15.79 -0.32
N ALA A 229 13.43 -15.20 -0.54
CA ALA A 229 14.59 -15.87 -1.12
C ALA A 229 15.02 -17.12 -0.31
N LEU A 230 14.75 -17.15 1.00
CA LEU A 230 15.01 -18.31 1.85
C LEU A 230 14.27 -19.58 1.38
N ALA A 231 13.12 -19.42 0.69
CA ALA A 231 12.37 -20.54 0.12
C ALA A 231 13.15 -21.25 -1.00
N CYS A 232 14.03 -20.54 -1.71
CA CYS A 232 14.78 -21.05 -2.86
C CYS A 232 16.14 -21.67 -2.50
N ILE A 233 16.56 -21.58 -1.24
CA ILE A 233 17.84 -22.13 -0.77
C ILE A 233 17.80 -23.67 -0.78
N SER A 234 18.93 -24.27 -1.17
CA SER A 234 19.15 -25.72 -1.07
C SER A 234 18.91 -26.28 0.33
N GLU A 235 18.43 -27.51 0.40
CA GLU A 235 18.15 -28.21 1.66
C GLU A 235 19.37 -28.30 2.60
N ASP A 236 20.58 -28.34 2.05
CA ASP A 236 21.83 -28.44 2.80
C ASP A 236 22.11 -27.17 3.62
N LEU A 237 21.88 -25.99 3.03
CA LEU A 237 22.10 -24.70 3.68
C LEU A 237 20.97 -24.27 4.61
N ARG A 238 19.79 -24.88 4.53
CA ARG A 238 18.69 -24.66 5.51
C ARG A 238 19.05 -25.07 6.95
N ASN A 239 20.22 -25.70 7.16
CA ASN A 239 20.76 -26.05 8.45
C ASN A 239 21.92 -25.16 8.91
N ASP A 240 22.32 -24.14 8.13
CA ASP A 240 23.43 -23.26 8.46
C ASP A 240 22.96 -22.09 9.34
N PRO A 241 23.24 -22.06 10.65
CA PRO A 241 22.75 -21.00 11.53
C PRO A 241 23.30 -19.63 11.15
N GLU A 242 24.54 -19.52 10.69
CA GLU A 242 25.18 -18.23 10.38
C GLU A 242 24.47 -17.50 9.23
N LEU A 243 23.96 -18.26 8.25
CA LEU A 243 23.23 -17.71 7.12
C LEU A 243 21.89 -17.09 7.54
N PHE A 244 21.23 -17.69 8.53
CA PHE A 244 19.91 -17.25 8.99
C PHE A 244 19.99 -16.21 10.10
N LEU A 245 21.08 -16.12 10.87
CA LEU A 245 21.22 -15.08 11.89
C LEU A 245 21.12 -13.67 11.29
N GLU A 246 21.78 -13.39 10.16
CA GLU A 246 21.61 -12.11 9.44
C GLU A 246 20.15 -11.91 8.97
N ALA A 247 19.51 -12.96 8.45
CA ALA A 247 18.13 -12.88 7.98
C ALA A 247 17.14 -12.57 9.13
N LEU A 248 17.38 -13.18 10.29
CA LEU A 248 16.56 -13.06 11.49
C LEU A 248 16.78 -11.72 12.20
N GLN A 249 17.98 -11.14 12.10
CA GLN A 249 18.26 -9.80 12.60
C GLN A 249 17.44 -8.71 11.92
N GLU A 250 17.19 -8.87 10.61
CA GLU A 250 16.37 -7.94 9.83
C GLU A 250 14.86 -8.24 9.97
N ASP A 251 14.47 -9.53 10.02
CA ASP A 251 13.06 -9.95 10.14
C ASP A 251 12.91 -11.28 10.91
N GLY A 252 12.39 -11.21 12.14
CA GLY A 252 12.15 -12.38 13.00
C GLY A 252 11.21 -13.43 12.40
N HIS A 253 10.33 -13.07 11.45
CA HIS A 253 9.46 -14.02 10.76
C HIS A 253 10.20 -14.96 9.80
N ALA A 254 11.48 -14.71 9.49
CA ALA A 254 12.29 -15.63 8.69
C ALA A 254 12.44 -17.02 9.33
N VAL A 255 12.15 -17.16 10.64
CA VAL A 255 12.10 -18.43 11.38
C VAL A 255 11.20 -19.49 10.71
N VAL A 256 10.20 -19.06 9.93
CA VAL A 256 9.28 -19.93 9.16
C VAL A 256 10.01 -20.77 8.12
N TYR A 257 11.14 -20.31 7.58
CA TYR A 257 11.90 -21.03 6.55
C TYR A 257 12.93 -22.00 7.13
N LEU A 258 13.16 -21.95 8.44
CA LEU A 258 14.11 -22.83 9.12
C LEU A 258 13.61 -24.27 9.19
N LYS A 259 14.55 -25.23 9.17
CA LYS A 259 14.29 -26.62 9.52
C LYS A 259 14.07 -26.78 11.02
N SER A 260 13.38 -27.87 11.39
CA SER A 260 13.11 -28.21 12.80
C SER A 260 14.38 -28.29 13.66
N SER A 261 15.51 -28.70 13.09
CA SER A 261 16.83 -28.71 13.73
C SER A 261 17.26 -27.32 14.22
N LEU A 262 17.14 -26.29 13.36
CA LEU A 262 17.48 -24.91 13.71
C LEU A 262 16.40 -24.26 14.59
N ARG A 263 15.14 -24.65 14.45
CA ARG A 263 14.06 -24.22 15.37
C ARG A 263 14.17 -24.82 16.78
N ALA A 264 15.05 -25.80 16.96
CA ALA A 264 15.45 -26.32 18.27
C ALA A 264 16.76 -25.70 18.79
N ASN A 265 17.40 -24.79 18.02
CA ASN A 265 18.58 -24.07 18.45
C ASN A 265 18.17 -22.80 19.21
N LYS A 266 18.56 -22.72 20.49
CA LYS A 266 18.23 -21.59 21.38
C LYS A 266 18.71 -20.24 20.85
N GLU A 267 19.91 -20.17 20.29
CA GLU A 267 20.49 -18.91 19.78
C GLU A 267 19.69 -18.37 18.59
N VAL A 268 19.37 -19.24 17.63
CA VAL A 268 18.60 -18.89 16.43
C VAL A 268 17.19 -18.45 16.79
N VAL A 269 16.50 -19.19 17.67
CA VAL A 269 15.16 -18.84 18.13
C VAL A 269 15.17 -17.56 18.96
N MET A 270 16.17 -17.36 19.82
CA MET A 270 16.29 -16.14 20.61
C MET A 270 16.43 -14.92 19.72
N GLU A 271 17.25 -15.00 18.66
CA GLU A 271 17.41 -13.88 17.73
C GLU A 271 16.11 -13.55 16.98
N ALA A 272 15.36 -14.58 16.57
CA ALA A 272 14.04 -14.41 15.97
C ALA A 272 13.05 -13.72 16.93
N VAL A 273 13.04 -14.15 18.20
CA VAL A 273 12.14 -13.66 19.24
C VAL A 273 12.42 -12.22 19.64
N LYS A 274 13.69 -11.79 19.64
CA LYS A 274 14.05 -10.38 19.88
C LYS A 274 13.45 -9.42 18.85
N GLN A 275 13.28 -9.88 17.60
CA GLN A 275 12.69 -9.06 16.54
C GLN A 275 11.17 -9.20 16.47
N ASP A 276 10.64 -10.40 16.73
CA ASP A 276 9.20 -10.68 16.80
C ASP A 276 8.90 -11.72 17.87
N GLY A 277 8.24 -11.32 18.97
CA GLY A 277 7.86 -12.22 20.06
C GLY A 277 6.99 -13.41 19.61
N HIS A 278 6.24 -13.30 18.50
CA HIS A 278 5.45 -14.41 17.96
C HIS A 278 6.29 -15.51 17.28
N ALA A 279 7.56 -15.25 16.97
CA ALA A 279 8.49 -16.24 16.44
C ALA A 279 8.60 -17.48 17.33
N VAL A 280 8.33 -17.35 18.64
CA VAL A 280 8.31 -18.48 19.59
C VAL A 280 7.30 -19.57 19.24
N SER A 281 6.25 -19.27 18.47
CA SER A 281 5.29 -20.27 17.99
C SER A 281 5.96 -21.37 17.16
N TYR A 282 7.04 -21.02 16.45
CA TYR A 282 7.83 -21.93 15.61
C TYR A 282 8.94 -22.66 16.37
N ALA A 283 9.25 -22.26 17.60
CA ALA A 283 10.25 -22.94 18.43
C ALA A 283 9.85 -24.38 18.76
N SER A 284 10.84 -25.23 19.05
CA SER A 284 10.58 -26.59 19.53
C SER A 284 9.87 -26.59 20.89
N ASP A 285 9.23 -27.70 21.24
CA ASP A 285 8.49 -27.83 22.50
C ASP A 285 9.41 -27.74 23.73
N GLU A 286 10.69 -28.10 23.59
CA GLU A 286 11.72 -27.89 24.61
C GLU A 286 12.02 -26.41 24.81
N LEU A 287 12.17 -25.64 23.73
CA LEU A 287 12.46 -24.21 23.80
C LEU A 287 11.25 -23.39 24.27
N LYS A 288 10.02 -23.84 24.02
CA LYS A 288 8.81 -23.23 24.59
C LYS A 288 8.70 -23.38 26.12
N LYS A 289 9.55 -24.21 26.74
CA LYS A 289 9.71 -24.35 28.19
C LYS A 289 10.86 -23.50 28.73
N ASP A 290 11.72 -22.99 27.85
CA ASP A 290 12.88 -22.20 28.25
C ASP A 290 12.43 -20.84 28.78
N THR A 291 12.84 -20.53 30.01
CA THR A 291 12.39 -19.32 30.70
C THR A 291 13.01 -18.06 30.10
N ASP A 292 14.22 -18.13 29.54
CA ASP A 292 14.87 -16.96 28.96
C ASP A 292 14.16 -16.56 27.66
N ILE A 293 13.86 -17.54 26.79
CA ILE A 293 13.09 -17.30 25.56
C ILE A 293 11.70 -16.76 25.92
N ALA A 294 11.07 -17.32 26.95
CA ALA A 294 9.76 -16.87 27.38
C ALA A 294 9.78 -15.42 27.88
N LEU A 295 10.79 -15.03 28.68
CA LEU A 295 10.95 -13.66 29.18
C LEU A 295 11.15 -12.67 28.04
N GLU A 296 11.94 -13.02 27.03
CA GLU A 296 12.18 -12.16 25.87
C GLU A 296 10.90 -12.01 25.02
N ALA A 297 10.22 -13.11 24.73
CA ALA A 297 8.99 -13.10 23.92
C ALA A 297 7.87 -12.27 24.56
N VAL A 298 7.67 -12.41 25.88
CA VAL A 298 6.64 -11.65 26.59
C VAL A 298 7.01 -10.19 26.82
N ALA A 299 8.31 -9.86 26.77
CA ALA A 299 8.77 -8.48 26.81
C ALA A 299 8.43 -7.74 25.51
N GLU A 300 8.53 -8.39 24.36
CA GLU A 300 8.08 -7.86 23.07
C GLU A 300 6.55 -7.76 23.00
N ASP A 301 5.85 -8.89 23.15
CA ASP A 301 4.38 -8.94 23.25
C ASP A 301 3.92 -9.90 24.36
N GLY A 302 3.31 -9.35 25.41
CA GLY A 302 2.80 -10.13 26.55
C GLY A 302 1.78 -11.22 26.17
N LEU A 303 1.09 -11.10 25.04
CA LEU A 303 0.14 -12.15 24.59
C LEU A 303 0.82 -13.44 24.16
N THR A 304 2.12 -13.40 23.84
CA THR A 304 2.92 -14.58 23.47
C THR A 304 3.01 -15.60 24.60
N LEU A 305 2.70 -15.22 25.84
CA LEU A 305 2.54 -16.15 26.98
C LEU A 305 1.60 -17.32 26.64
N GLY A 306 0.57 -17.09 25.83
CA GLY A 306 -0.37 -18.14 25.41
C GLY A 306 0.23 -19.21 24.48
N LEU A 307 1.38 -18.91 23.84
CA LEU A 307 2.10 -19.81 22.94
C LEU A 307 3.11 -20.70 23.69
N MET A 308 3.36 -20.40 24.97
CA MET A 308 4.33 -21.11 25.79
C MET A 308 3.76 -22.36 26.45
N SER A 309 4.65 -23.20 26.98
CA SER A 309 4.24 -24.40 27.69
C SER A 309 3.42 -24.09 28.96
N PRO A 310 2.59 -25.03 29.45
CA PRO A 310 1.88 -24.86 30.72
C PRO A 310 2.79 -24.52 31.90
N GLU A 311 4.01 -25.04 31.93
CA GLU A 311 4.99 -24.80 32.99
C GLU A 311 5.45 -23.33 33.01
N VAL A 312 5.71 -22.74 31.83
CA VAL A 312 6.06 -21.33 31.70
C VAL A 312 4.87 -20.44 32.08
N ARG A 313 3.65 -20.85 31.74
CA ARG A 313 2.41 -20.14 32.12
C ARG A 313 2.11 -20.21 33.62
N ALA A 314 2.78 -21.12 34.34
CA ALA A 314 2.78 -21.22 35.80
C ALA A 314 3.98 -20.51 36.44
N ASN A 315 4.90 -19.93 35.64
CA ASN A 315 6.06 -19.22 36.17
C ASN A 315 5.69 -17.77 36.51
N LYS A 316 5.69 -17.46 37.80
CA LYS A 316 5.32 -16.14 38.32
C LYS A 316 6.13 -14.99 37.71
N SER A 317 7.44 -15.16 37.49
CA SER A 317 8.28 -14.07 36.94
C SER A 317 7.92 -13.75 35.49
N VAL A 318 7.69 -14.78 34.67
CA VAL A 318 7.28 -14.63 33.26
C VAL A 318 5.89 -14.00 33.17
N VAL A 319 4.95 -14.45 34.01
CA VAL A 319 3.58 -13.90 34.03
C VAL A 319 3.59 -12.43 34.46
N LEU A 320 4.38 -12.06 35.48
CA LEU A 320 4.54 -10.65 35.87
C LEU A 320 5.04 -9.82 34.70
N LYS A 321 6.09 -10.28 34.01
CA LYS A 321 6.67 -9.58 32.86
C LYS A 321 5.68 -9.41 31.71
N ALA A 322 4.91 -10.46 31.43
CA ALA A 322 3.88 -10.44 30.38
C ALA A 322 2.76 -9.43 30.68
N ILE A 323 2.36 -9.32 31.96
CA ILE A 323 1.29 -8.41 32.40
C ILE A 323 1.74 -6.95 32.37
N GLU A 324 2.99 -6.68 32.76
CA GLU A 324 3.61 -5.35 32.63
C GLU A 324 3.53 -4.86 31.18
N ARG A 325 3.74 -5.75 30.21
CA ARG A 325 3.64 -5.44 28.79
C ARG A 325 2.20 -5.34 28.30
N ASN A 326 1.35 -6.30 28.67
CA ASN A 326 -0.05 -6.34 28.29
C ASN A 326 -0.88 -7.08 29.34
N VAL A 327 -1.74 -6.35 30.06
CA VAL A 327 -2.60 -6.92 31.13
C VAL A 327 -3.47 -8.08 30.64
N LYS A 328 -3.87 -8.11 29.36
CA LYS A 328 -4.65 -9.22 28.79
C LYS A 328 -3.89 -10.53 28.78
N ALA A 329 -2.56 -10.51 28.88
CA ALA A 329 -1.74 -11.72 29.02
C ALA A 329 -2.15 -12.58 30.22
N LEU A 330 -2.71 -11.98 31.28
CA LEU A 330 -3.21 -12.70 32.46
C LEU A 330 -4.22 -13.81 32.11
N GLN A 331 -4.99 -13.67 31.02
CA GLN A 331 -5.93 -14.71 30.58
C GLN A 331 -5.24 -16.05 30.27
N ASN A 332 -3.96 -15.99 29.87
CA ASN A 332 -3.14 -17.12 29.48
C ASN A 332 -2.37 -17.73 30.67
N ALA A 333 -2.32 -17.08 31.84
CA ALA A 333 -1.70 -17.64 33.04
C ALA A 333 -2.51 -18.81 33.60
N THR A 334 -1.91 -19.59 34.51
CA THR A 334 -2.64 -20.66 35.23
C THR A 334 -3.70 -20.09 36.18
N GLU A 335 -4.73 -20.89 36.48
CA GLU A 335 -5.81 -20.51 37.41
C GLU A 335 -5.32 -20.19 38.83
N GLU A 336 -4.19 -20.78 39.23
CA GLU A 336 -3.52 -20.49 40.50
C GLU A 336 -2.95 -19.07 40.49
N LEU A 337 -2.16 -18.72 39.47
CA LEU A 337 -1.55 -17.40 39.37
C LEU A 337 -2.57 -16.28 39.11
N LYS A 338 -3.71 -16.58 38.47
CA LYS A 338 -4.81 -15.60 38.33
C LYS A 338 -5.38 -15.13 39.66
N LYS A 339 -5.16 -15.88 40.75
CA LYS A 339 -5.62 -15.54 42.10
C LYS A 339 -4.47 -15.08 43.01
N ASP A 340 -3.23 -15.08 42.52
CA ASP A 340 -2.06 -14.66 43.27
C ASP A 340 -2.14 -13.15 43.56
N PRO A 341 -1.99 -12.71 44.83
CA PRO A 341 -2.11 -11.31 45.21
C PRO A 341 -1.14 -10.38 44.46
N ASP A 342 0.11 -10.81 44.26
CA ASP A 342 1.14 -9.99 43.63
C ASP A 342 0.85 -9.83 42.13
N ILE A 343 0.33 -10.88 41.50
CA ILE A 343 -0.12 -10.84 40.09
C ILE A 343 -1.30 -9.87 39.93
N LEU A 344 -2.29 -9.94 40.83
CA LEU A 344 -3.46 -9.06 40.80
C LEU A 344 -3.08 -7.60 41.07
N GLU A 345 -2.12 -7.36 41.96
CA GLU A 345 -1.58 -6.02 42.24
C GLU A 345 -0.86 -5.47 41.00
N SER A 346 0.03 -6.26 40.39
CA SER A 346 0.76 -5.86 39.18
C SER A 346 -0.17 -5.63 37.98
N ALA A 347 -1.17 -6.50 37.80
CA ALA A 347 -2.20 -6.32 36.77
C ALA A 347 -3.01 -5.04 36.98
N GLY A 348 -3.38 -4.74 38.23
CA GLY A 348 -4.06 -3.50 38.58
C GLY A 348 -3.20 -2.26 38.35
N ALA A 349 -1.91 -2.31 38.69
CA ALA A 349 -0.96 -1.23 38.45
C ALA A 349 -0.74 -0.96 36.96
N SER A 350 -0.61 -2.03 36.17
CA SER A 350 -0.46 -1.97 34.72
C SER A 350 -1.72 -1.44 34.03
N GLU A 351 -2.91 -1.91 34.44
CA GLU A 351 -4.20 -1.40 33.95
C GLU A 351 -4.37 0.09 34.29
N ARG A 352 -3.99 0.49 35.51
CA ARG A 352 -4.00 1.89 35.94
C ARG A 352 -3.10 2.75 35.05
N SER A 353 -1.86 2.31 34.81
CA SER A 353 -0.90 3.03 33.97
C SER A 353 -1.39 3.17 32.53
N ALA A 354 -1.87 2.08 31.93
CA ALA A 354 -2.41 2.06 30.57
C ALA A 354 -3.64 2.98 30.44
N LEU A 355 -4.55 2.94 31.40
CA LEU A 355 -5.71 3.83 31.42
C LEU A 355 -5.31 5.30 31.59
N LEU A 356 -4.34 5.60 32.46
CA LEU A 356 -3.84 6.97 32.65
C LEU A 356 -3.22 7.52 31.35
N ALA A 357 -2.53 6.69 30.58
CA ALA A 357 -2.03 7.06 29.25
C ALA A 357 -3.18 7.28 28.26
N ALA A 358 -4.17 6.38 28.23
CA ALA A 358 -5.31 6.47 27.32
C ALA A 358 -6.16 7.73 27.55
N VAL A 359 -6.46 8.08 28.81
CA VAL A 359 -7.28 9.27 29.13
C VAL A 359 -6.61 10.59 28.79
N LYS A 360 -5.27 10.61 28.70
CA LYS A 360 -4.51 11.79 28.24
C LYS A 360 -4.66 12.02 26.73
N VAL A 361 -4.93 10.95 25.96
CA VAL A 361 -5.17 11.03 24.51
C VAL A 361 -6.66 11.23 24.23
N ASP A 362 -7.52 10.43 24.86
CA ASP A 362 -8.98 10.50 24.78
C ASP A 362 -9.63 10.32 26.16
N GLY A 363 -10.17 11.39 26.74
CA GLY A 363 -10.83 11.37 28.05
C GLY A 363 -12.03 10.42 28.11
N TYR A 364 -12.66 10.07 26.97
CA TYR A 364 -13.75 9.10 26.94
C TYR A 364 -13.29 7.65 27.16
N ALA A 365 -11.98 7.37 27.18
CA ALA A 365 -11.43 6.08 27.59
C ALA A 365 -11.89 5.65 29.01
N LEU A 366 -12.30 6.59 29.87
CA LEU A 366 -12.94 6.29 31.15
C LEU A 366 -14.22 5.45 31.04
N ARG A 367 -14.92 5.49 29.90
CA ARG A 367 -16.19 4.76 29.71
C ARG A 367 -16.02 3.24 29.81
N SER A 368 -14.87 2.71 29.42
CA SER A 368 -14.55 1.28 29.52
C SER A 368 -13.85 0.90 30.83
N ALA A 369 -13.39 1.88 31.61
CA ALA A 369 -12.70 1.65 32.87
C ALA A 369 -13.62 1.01 33.93
N SER A 370 -13.03 0.17 34.80
CA SER A 370 -13.72 -0.44 35.93
C SER A 370 -14.18 0.60 36.96
N LYS A 371 -15.17 0.26 37.80
CA LYS A 371 -15.66 1.17 38.85
C LYS A 371 -14.55 1.64 39.80
N LYS A 372 -13.60 0.75 40.10
CA LYS A 372 -12.43 1.07 40.95
C LYS A 372 -11.56 2.14 40.29
N MET A 373 -11.28 2.01 38.99
CA MET A 373 -10.46 2.99 38.26
C MET A 373 -11.16 4.34 38.08
N ARG A 374 -12.50 4.36 37.91
CA ARG A 374 -13.26 5.63 37.88
C ARG A 374 -13.31 6.34 39.23
N ALA A 375 -13.00 5.65 40.33
CA ALA A 375 -12.84 6.25 41.64
C ALA A 375 -11.40 6.69 41.93
N ASP A 376 -10.45 6.45 41.01
CA ASP A 376 -9.09 6.97 41.15
C ASP A 376 -9.07 8.45 40.80
N ARG A 377 -8.79 9.27 41.82
CA ARG A 377 -8.77 10.73 41.70
C ARG A 377 -7.80 11.22 40.63
N GLU A 378 -6.63 10.60 40.50
CA GLU A 378 -5.60 11.05 39.56
C GLU A 378 -6.02 10.77 38.12
N ILE A 379 -6.62 9.59 37.86
CA ILE A 379 -7.14 9.24 36.53
C ILE A 379 -8.28 10.20 36.14
N ILE A 380 -9.21 10.47 37.05
CA ILE A 380 -10.31 11.42 36.79
C ILE A 380 -9.77 12.82 36.53
N LEU A 381 -8.83 13.30 37.35
CA LEU A 381 -8.22 14.63 37.19
C LEU A 381 -7.51 14.76 35.82
N ALA A 382 -6.78 13.72 35.39
CA ALA A 382 -6.15 13.69 34.07
C ALA A 382 -7.19 13.69 32.94
N ALA A 383 -8.25 12.89 33.07
CA ALA A 383 -9.29 12.78 32.05
C ALA A 383 -10.12 14.07 31.90
N VAL A 384 -10.52 14.73 33.00
CA VAL A 384 -11.31 15.97 32.92
C VAL A 384 -10.50 17.14 32.39
N ARG A 385 -9.17 17.14 32.59
CA ARG A 385 -8.26 18.11 31.96
C ARG A 385 -8.14 17.91 30.45
N GLN A 386 -8.34 16.68 29.96
CA GLN A 386 -8.39 16.39 28.53
C GLN A 386 -9.79 16.71 27.95
N ASN A 387 -10.87 16.34 28.66
CA ASN A 387 -12.26 16.61 28.28
C ASN A 387 -13.17 16.71 29.50
N GLY A 388 -13.59 17.93 29.87
CA GLY A 388 -14.37 18.20 31.07
C GLY A 388 -15.72 17.49 31.14
N LYS A 389 -16.32 17.12 29.99
CA LYS A 389 -17.61 16.39 29.98
C LYS A 389 -17.51 14.98 30.56
N VAL A 390 -16.32 14.42 30.67
CA VAL A 390 -16.11 13.06 31.21
C VAL A 390 -16.29 13.00 32.73
N LEU A 391 -16.47 14.15 33.39
CA LEU A 391 -16.87 14.25 34.81
C LEU A 391 -18.13 13.41 35.12
N VAL A 392 -18.98 13.18 34.11
CA VAL A 392 -20.13 12.26 34.20
C VAL A 392 -19.77 10.83 34.61
N PHE A 393 -18.54 10.36 34.36
CA PHE A 393 -18.09 9.03 34.75
C PHE A 393 -17.51 8.97 36.16
N ALA A 394 -17.19 10.11 36.76
CA ALA A 394 -16.68 10.17 38.12
C ALA A 394 -17.78 9.81 39.14
N PRO A 395 -17.46 9.13 40.25
CA PRO A 395 -18.38 8.91 41.36
C PRO A 395 -18.69 10.22 42.10
N GLU A 396 -19.77 10.21 42.88
CA GLU A 396 -20.30 11.40 43.57
C GLU A 396 -19.25 12.14 44.42
N HIS A 397 -18.41 11.41 45.16
CA HIS A 397 -17.39 12.03 46.01
C HIS A 397 -16.34 12.82 45.20
N LEU A 398 -16.03 12.41 43.97
CA LEU A 398 -15.14 13.16 43.06
C LEU A 398 -15.86 14.29 42.32
N ARG A 399 -17.18 14.20 42.13
CA ARG A 399 -18.01 15.33 41.65
C ARG A 399 -18.26 16.39 42.72
N LYS A 400 -17.96 16.06 43.98
CA LYS A 400 -17.90 16.99 45.13
C LYS A 400 -16.49 17.54 45.34
N ASP A 401 -15.47 16.93 44.74
CA ASP A 401 -14.09 17.39 44.84
C ASP A 401 -13.96 18.67 44.00
N ARG A 402 -13.75 19.79 44.71
CA ARG A 402 -13.66 21.12 44.11
C ARG A 402 -12.55 21.21 43.07
N GLU A 403 -11.40 20.58 43.29
CA GLU A 403 -10.28 20.64 42.35
C GLU A 403 -10.61 19.90 41.05
N VAL A 404 -11.23 18.72 41.16
CA VAL A 404 -11.65 17.92 40.01
C VAL A 404 -12.69 18.67 39.18
N VAL A 405 -13.72 19.23 39.83
CA VAL A 405 -14.76 19.99 39.12
C VAL A 405 -14.20 21.28 38.52
N MET A 406 -13.34 22.00 39.24
CA MET A 406 -12.69 23.21 38.73
C MET A 406 -11.85 22.89 37.48
N ALA A 407 -11.10 21.79 37.48
CA ALA A 407 -10.35 21.36 36.30
C ALA A 407 -11.27 21.02 35.11
N ALA A 408 -12.43 20.41 35.37
CA ALA A 408 -13.41 20.06 34.34
C ALA A 408 -14.05 21.32 33.71
N VAL A 409 -14.48 22.28 34.53
CA VAL A 409 -15.13 23.51 34.02
C VAL A 409 -14.15 24.43 33.30
N LYS A 410 -12.88 24.48 33.74
CA LYS A 410 -11.79 25.18 33.03
C LYS A 410 -11.53 24.62 31.63
N GLN A 411 -11.72 23.32 31.46
CA GLN A 411 -11.57 22.69 30.15
C GLN A 411 -12.84 22.90 29.30
N ASN A 412 -14.01 22.78 29.90
CA ASN A 412 -15.29 22.99 29.25
C ASN A 412 -16.36 23.40 30.25
N GLY A 413 -16.81 24.65 30.19
CA GLY A 413 -17.79 25.18 31.15
C GLY A 413 -19.11 24.40 31.24
N LYS A 414 -19.51 23.69 30.17
CA LYS A 414 -20.69 22.80 30.19
C LYS A 414 -20.52 21.60 31.13
N ALA A 415 -19.31 21.31 31.59
CA ALA A 415 -19.05 20.26 32.57
C ALA A 415 -19.74 20.53 33.92
N LEU A 416 -20.11 21.78 34.22
CA LEU A 416 -20.83 22.15 35.44
C LEU A 416 -22.11 21.34 35.65
N VAL A 417 -22.78 20.91 34.57
CA VAL A 417 -23.98 20.05 34.63
C VAL A 417 -23.75 18.77 35.43
N PHE A 418 -22.52 18.24 35.40
CA PHE A 418 -22.14 16.99 36.06
C PHE A 418 -21.56 17.22 37.47
N ALA A 419 -21.36 18.45 37.90
CA ALA A 419 -20.90 18.75 39.25
C ALA A 419 -21.97 18.41 40.31
N HIS A 420 -21.55 18.16 41.55
CA HIS A 420 -22.49 18.05 42.66
C HIS A 420 -23.13 19.40 42.97
N GLU A 421 -24.37 19.40 43.49
CA GLU A 421 -25.16 20.62 43.80
C GLU A 421 -24.41 21.63 44.68
N SER A 422 -23.59 21.15 45.63
CA SER A 422 -22.76 22.02 46.46
C SER A 422 -21.78 22.89 45.65
N LEU A 423 -21.27 22.39 44.52
CA LEU A 423 -20.33 23.12 43.66
C LEU A 423 -21.05 23.92 42.56
N LYS A 424 -22.31 23.57 42.24
CA LYS A 424 -23.19 24.45 41.44
C LYS A 424 -23.66 25.69 42.22
N ASN A 425 -23.50 25.67 43.54
CA ASN A 425 -23.66 26.80 44.46
C ASN A 425 -22.34 27.52 44.79
N ASP A 426 -21.19 27.00 44.34
CA ASP A 426 -19.89 27.65 44.56
C ASP A 426 -19.73 28.76 43.50
N LYS A 427 -19.82 30.00 43.95
CA LYS A 427 -19.76 31.18 43.08
C LYS A 427 -18.50 31.20 42.21
N GLU A 428 -17.33 30.81 42.74
CA GLU A 428 -16.09 30.80 41.97
C GLU A 428 -16.12 29.73 40.87
N VAL A 429 -16.61 28.53 41.18
CA VAL A 429 -16.75 27.44 40.19
C VAL A 429 -17.72 27.83 39.09
N VAL A 430 -18.85 28.46 39.45
CA VAL A 430 -19.86 28.92 38.49
C VAL A 430 -19.33 30.05 37.62
N MET A 431 -18.62 31.03 38.21
CA MET A 431 -17.99 32.12 37.45
C MET A 431 -17.02 31.58 36.39
N GLU A 432 -16.18 30.61 36.77
CA GLU A 432 -15.24 29.98 35.84
C GLU A 432 -15.98 29.18 34.74
N ALA A 433 -17.00 28.41 35.12
CA ALA A 433 -17.80 27.63 34.17
C ALA A 433 -18.52 28.52 33.15
N VAL A 434 -19.01 29.67 33.60
CA VAL A 434 -19.67 30.67 32.75
C VAL A 434 -18.66 31.38 31.85
N ALA A 435 -17.46 31.66 32.34
CA ALA A 435 -16.40 32.25 31.53
C ALA A 435 -15.99 31.35 30.36
N GLU A 436 -15.92 30.03 30.57
CA GLU A 436 -15.52 29.05 29.55
C GLU A 436 -16.69 28.49 28.71
N GLY A 437 -17.89 28.36 29.29
CA GLY A 437 -19.06 27.73 28.68
C GLY A 437 -20.17 28.70 28.25
N GLY A 438 -19.99 29.99 28.52
CA GLY A 438 -20.95 31.05 28.27
C GLY A 438 -22.29 30.83 28.97
N HIS A 439 -23.35 31.38 28.37
CA HIS A 439 -24.70 31.33 28.94
C HIS A 439 -25.26 29.91 29.13
N VAL A 440 -24.73 28.92 28.39
CA VAL A 440 -25.16 27.52 28.50
C VAL A 440 -24.72 26.90 29.82
N ALA A 441 -23.55 27.27 30.34
CA ALA A 441 -23.10 26.81 31.65
C ALA A 441 -23.95 27.40 32.78
N LEU A 442 -24.45 28.64 32.62
CA LEU A 442 -25.29 29.31 33.60
C LEU A 442 -26.59 28.56 33.91
N TRP A 443 -27.20 27.90 32.92
CA TRP A 443 -28.40 27.07 33.12
C TRP A 443 -28.20 25.91 34.10
N HIS A 444 -26.95 25.57 34.41
CA HIS A 444 -26.60 24.49 35.33
C HIS A 444 -26.13 24.99 36.70
N ALA A 445 -26.01 26.31 36.89
CA ALA A 445 -25.79 26.90 38.20
C ALA A 445 -27.09 26.92 39.01
N ALA A 446 -27.00 27.08 40.32
CA ALA A 446 -28.19 27.22 41.14
C ALA A 446 -28.93 28.55 40.92
N ASP A 447 -30.23 28.56 41.20
CA ASP A 447 -31.17 29.65 40.90
C ASP A 447 -30.72 31.02 41.46
N GLU A 448 -30.04 31.03 42.60
CA GLU A 448 -29.50 32.26 43.20
C GLU A 448 -28.36 32.85 42.35
N LEU A 449 -27.43 32.01 41.90
CA LEU A 449 -26.29 32.43 41.08
C LEU A 449 -26.67 32.73 39.63
N GLN A 450 -27.76 32.17 39.12
CA GLN A 450 -28.30 32.53 37.80
C GLN A 450 -28.75 33.99 37.71
N LYS A 451 -29.08 34.62 38.85
CA LYS A 451 -29.51 36.02 38.95
C LYS A 451 -28.42 36.94 39.51
N ASP A 452 -27.28 36.38 39.91
CA ASP A 452 -26.17 37.14 40.48
C ASP A 452 -25.54 38.03 39.40
N LYS A 453 -25.43 39.33 39.72
CA LYS A 453 -24.96 40.34 38.76
C LYS A 453 -23.52 40.09 38.31
N GLU A 454 -22.65 39.60 39.19
CA GLU A 454 -21.25 39.33 38.84
C GLU A 454 -21.15 38.10 37.94
N VAL A 455 -21.94 37.06 38.20
CA VAL A 455 -22.02 35.86 37.35
C VAL A 455 -22.55 36.18 35.96
N LEU A 456 -23.59 36.99 35.86
CA LEU A 456 -24.13 37.43 34.56
C LEU A 456 -23.14 38.27 33.77
N LEU A 457 -22.31 39.08 34.44
CA LEU A 457 -21.24 39.86 33.79
C LEU A 457 -20.06 38.99 33.33
N ALA A 458 -19.86 37.82 33.93
CA ALA A 458 -18.82 36.87 33.53
C ALA A 458 -19.18 36.06 32.27
N CYS A 459 -20.45 36.02 31.86
CA CYS A 459 -20.88 35.47 30.57
C CYS A 459 -20.25 36.27 29.42
N LYS A 460 -19.08 35.86 28.92
CA LYS A 460 -18.55 36.40 27.65
C LYS A 460 -19.42 35.90 26.49
N ALA A 461 -19.66 36.81 25.52
CA ALA A 461 -20.50 36.58 24.34
C ALA A 461 -19.98 35.46 23.44
#